data_AF-A0A832NKF4-F1
#
_entry.id   AF-A0A832NKF4-F1
#
_cell.length_a   1.000
_cell.length_b   1.000
_cell.length_c   1.000
_cell.angle_alpha   90.00
_cell.angle_beta   90.00
_cell.angle_gamma   90.00
#
_symmetry.space_group_name_H-M   'P 1'
#
loop_
_entity.id
_entity.type
_entity.pdbx_description
1 polymer ?
#
loop_
_entity_poly.entity_id
_entity_poly.type
_entity_poly.pdbx_seq_one_letter_code
_entity_poly.pdbx_strand_id
1 'polypeptide(L)'
;MGSVLRSACLTCLTLVVLIFSLCALPIVSASSDLDGEVGDLVERASELYSKGLDISVIIEKLNSAIVSYEEGDVNESNRLLGEARSLIENMGTIADNVYFTNIVLKAITVGVLATIPVLVYVLLPRLYLYLWYKSRKKWIVSRW
;
A
#
# COMPACT_ATOMS: atom_id res chain seq x y z
N MET A 1 30.13 13.64 -31.56
CA MET A 1 29.48 14.73 -30.78
C MET A 1 27.99 14.52 -30.49
N GLY A 2 27.33 13.43 -30.92
CA GLY A 2 25.89 13.20 -30.65
C GLY A 2 25.55 12.48 -29.33
N SER A 3 26.50 11.77 -28.71
CA SER A 3 26.28 11.03 -27.46
C SER A 3 26.30 11.93 -26.22
N VAL A 4 27.15 12.96 -26.20
CA VAL A 4 27.29 13.90 -25.07
C VAL A 4 26.05 14.79 -24.92
N LEU A 5 25.44 15.19 -26.05
CA LEU A 5 24.21 16.00 -26.05
C LEU A 5 23.00 15.22 -25.50
N ARG A 6 22.94 13.91 -25.77
CA ARG A 6 21.86 13.03 -25.27
C ARG A 6 21.98 12.82 -23.77
N SER A 7 23.19 12.60 -23.25
CA SER A 7 23.43 12.45 -21.82
C SER A 7 23.12 13.73 -21.04
N ALA A 8 23.49 14.91 -21.56
CA ALA A 8 23.19 16.19 -20.92
C ALA A 8 21.67 16.48 -20.86
N CYS A 9 20.94 16.13 -21.91
CA CYS A 9 19.49 16.28 -21.96
C CYS A 9 18.78 15.35 -20.97
N LEU A 10 19.23 14.09 -20.88
CA LEU A 10 18.72 13.11 -19.90
C LEU A 10 18.97 13.57 -18.46
N THR A 11 20.17 14.08 -18.15
CA THR A 11 20.47 14.59 -16.80
C THR A 11 19.67 15.83 -16.42
N CYS A 12 19.34 16.68 -17.39
CA CYS A 12 18.55 17.89 -17.14
C CYS A 12 17.07 17.52 -16.88
N LEU A 13 16.53 16.57 -17.65
CA LEU A 13 15.16 16.10 -17.48
C LEU A 13 14.95 15.40 -16.12
N THR A 14 15.91 14.60 -15.66
CA THR A 14 15.84 13.97 -14.33
C THR A 14 15.88 14.99 -13.19
N LEU A 15 16.57 16.12 -13.37
CA LEU A 15 16.71 17.16 -12.36
C LEU A 15 15.40 17.95 -12.21
N VAL A 16 14.72 18.23 -13.32
CA VAL A 16 13.41 18.90 -13.32
C VAL A 16 12.34 18.03 -12.64
N VAL A 17 12.34 16.72 -12.90
CA VAL A 17 11.43 15.76 -12.24
C VAL A 17 11.70 15.70 -10.73
N LEU A 18 12.97 15.76 -10.31
CA LEU A 18 13.34 15.75 -8.89
C LEU A 18 12.87 17.02 -8.17
N ILE A 19 13.04 18.20 -8.78
CA ILE A 19 12.57 19.48 -8.21
C ILE A 19 11.04 19.50 -8.10
N PHE A 20 10.33 19.01 -9.13
CA PHE A 20 8.87 18.92 -9.10
C PHE A 20 8.38 17.94 -8.01
N SER A 21 9.10 16.84 -7.80
CA SER A 21 8.81 15.88 -6.73
C SER A 21 9.06 16.44 -5.33
N LEU A 22 10.04 17.33 -5.14
CA LEU A 22 10.27 17.99 -3.85
C LEU A 22 9.25 19.10 -3.56
N CYS A 23 8.68 19.72 -4.60
CA CYS A 23 7.71 20.81 -4.45
C CYS A 23 6.27 20.32 -4.17
N ALA A 24 6.02 19.00 -4.28
CA ALA A 24 4.72 18.39 -3.98
C ALA A 24 4.52 18.07 -2.50
N LEU A 25 5.47 18.42 -1.62
CA LEU A 25 5.28 18.29 -0.18
C LEU A 25 4.28 19.35 0.31
N PRO A 26 3.20 18.97 1.02
CA PRO A 26 2.24 19.93 1.54
C PRO A 26 2.92 20.82 2.58
N ILE A 27 2.82 22.14 2.38
CA ILE A 27 3.18 23.14 3.38
C ILE A 27 2.06 23.11 4.44
N VAL A 28 2.25 22.31 5.50
CA VAL A 28 1.39 22.32 6.68
C VAL A 28 1.45 23.72 7.30
N SER A 29 0.33 24.42 7.20
CA SER A 29 0.12 25.73 7.79
C SER A 29 -0.54 25.52 9.15
N ALA A 30 0.21 25.76 10.22
CA ALA A 30 -0.28 25.62 11.58
C ALA A 30 -1.13 26.85 11.96
N SER A 31 -2.44 26.65 12.18
CA SER A 31 -3.28 27.63 12.86
C SER A 31 -4.31 26.97 13.79
N SER A 32 -4.28 27.44 15.05
CA SER A 32 -5.27 27.37 16.15
C SER A 32 -5.70 26.01 16.73
N ASP A 33 -4.91 25.57 17.72
CA ASP A 33 -5.13 24.76 18.94
C ASP A 33 -6.16 23.61 19.04
N LEU A 34 -7.24 23.55 18.27
CA LEU A 34 -8.10 22.36 18.21
C LEU A 34 -8.10 21.74 16.82
N ASP A 35 -8.17 22.58 15.79
CA ASP A 35 -8.04 22.16 14.40
C ASP A 35 -6.66 21.55 14.12
N GLY A 36 -5.63 22.03 14.83
CA GLY A 36 -4.29 21.45 14.78
C GLY A 36 -4.22 20.06 15.43
N GLU A 37 -4.81 19.88 16.62
CA GLU A 37 -4.78 18.59 17.32
C GLU A 37 -5.67 17.54 16.63
N VAL A 38 -6.85 17.94 16.18
CA VAL A 38 -7.72 17.10 15.35
C VAL A 38 -7.04 16.79 14.02
N GLY A 39 -6.40 17.77 13.38
CA GLY A 39 -5.63 17.58 12.15
C GLY A 39 -4.52 16.53 12.30
N ASP A 40 -3.72 16.63 13.36
CA ASP A 40 -2.68 15.65 13.69
C ASP A 40 -3.25 14.24 13.94
N LEU A 41 -4.39 14.15 14.64
CA LEU A 41 -5.07 12.89 14.91
C LEU A 41 -5.66 12.27 13.62
N VAL A 42 -6.23 13.09 12.74
CA VAL A 42 -6.73 12.67 11.41
C VAL A 42 -5.58 12.20 10.53
N GLU A 43 -4.44 12.90 10.53
CA GLU A 43 -3.27 12.50 9.75
C GLU A 43 -2.74 11.15 10.22
N ARG A 44 -2.62 10.94 11.54
CA ARG A 44 -2.22 9.63 12.09
C ARG A 44 -3.24 8.53 11.81
N ALA A 45 -4.53 8.82 11.88
CA ALA A 45 -5.57 7.87 11.51
C ALA A 45 -5.49 7.52 10.01
N SER A 46 -5.24 8.50 9.15
CA SER A 46 -5.03 8.30 7.72
C SER A 46 -3.79 7.44 7.43
N GLU A 47 -2.71 7.63 8.18
CA GLU A 47 -1.52 6.77 8.10
C GLU A 47 -1.87 5.32 8.46
N LEU A 48 -2.63 5.10 9.54
CA LEU A 48 -3.10 3.77 9.94
C LEU A 48 -4.02 3.14 8.90
N TYR A 49 -4.89 3.92 8.27
CA TYR A 49 -5.71 3.46 7.15
C TYR A 49 -4.88 3.06 5.93
N SER A 50 -3.84 3.83 5.60
CA SER A 50 -2.90 3.48 4.52
C SER A 50 -2.17 2.15 4.78
N LYS A 51 -2.01 1.78 6.05
CA LYS A 51 -1.46 0.49 6.51
C LYS A 51 -2.49 -0.65 6.48
N GLY A 52 -3.75 -0.36 6.13
CA GLY A 52 -4.82 -1.35 5.95
C GLY A 52 -5.63 -1.65 7.20
N LEU A 53 -5.63 -0.76 8.19
CA LEU A 53 -6.44 -0.89 9.41
C LEU A 53 -7.81 -0.21 9.24
N ASP A 54 -8.82 -0.77 9.91
CA ASP A 54 -10.14 -0.16 9.99
C ASP A 54 -10.12 0.98 11.02
N ILE A 55 -10.28 2.21 10.52
CA ILE A 55 -10.28 3.44 11.31
C ILE A 55 -11.68 4.00 11.55
N SER A 56 -12.74 3.26 11.19
CA SER A 56 -14.13 3.73 11.29
C SER A 56 -14.48 4.19 12.71
N VAL A 57 -14.02 3.45 13.72
CA VAL A 57 -14.24 3.77 15.14
C VAL A 57 -13.47 5.02 15.57
N ILE A 58 -12.28 5.28 15.01
CA ILE A 58 -11.47 6.47 15.33
C ILE A 58 -12.13 7.72 14.72
N ILE A 59 -12.60 7.63 13.47
CA ILE A 59 -13.32 8.72 12.80
C ILE A 59 -14.62 9.06 13.53
N GLU A 60 -15.39 8.04 13.95
CA GLU A 60 -16.64 8.24 14.69
C GLU A 60 -16.40 8.99 16.02
N LYS A 61 -15.32 8.65 16.72
CA LYS A 61 -14.92 9.30 17.97
C LYS A 61 -14.44 10.74 17.75
N LEU A 62 -13.65 10.99 16.71
CA LEU A 62 -13.25 12.35 16.32
C LEU A 62 -14.45 13.22 15.95
N ASN A 63 -15.37 12.69 15.15
CA ASN A 63 -16.58 13.41 14.76
C ASN A 63 -17.46 13.73 15.99
N SER A 64 -17.60 12.78 16.91
CA SER A 64 -18.32 13.01 18.17
C SER A 64 -17.65 14.06 19.06
N ALA A 65 -16.31 14.13 19.04
CA ALA A 65 -15.55 15.13 19.78
C ALA A 65 -15.73 16.55 19.23
N ILE A 66 -15.79 16.68 17.89
CA ILE A 66 -16.05 17.96 17.21
C ILE A 66 -17.47 18.43 17.53
N VAL A 67 -18.47 17.55 17.43
CA VAL A 67 -19.87 17.89 17.77
C VAL A 67 -19.99 18.33 19.23
N SER A 68 -19.35 17.63 20.17
CA SER A 68 -19.37 18.00 21.60
C SER A 68 -18.69 19.36 21.86
N TYR A 69 -17.66 19.70 21.07
CA TYR A 69 -16.99 21.00 21.15
C TYR A 69 -17.87 22.12 20.60
N GLU A 70 -18.56 21.89 19.47
CA GLU A 70 -19.52 22.84 18.89
C GLU A 70 -20.73 23.10 19.82
N GLU A 71 -21.15 22.09 20.60
CA GLU A 71 -22.18 22.20 21.62
C GLU A 71 -21.71 22.91 22.91
N GLY A 72 -20.40 23.19 23.03
CA GLY A 72 -19.79 23.89 24.16
C GLY A 72 -19.38 22.98 25.33
N ASP A 73 -19.50 21.65 25.19
CA ASP A 73 -19.03 20.68 26.18
C ASP A 73 -17.55 20.31 25.93
N VAL A 74 -16.68 21.21 26.38
CA VAL A 74 -15.22 21.09 26.24
C VAL A 74 -14.66 19.89 27.04
N ASN A 75 -15.34 19.47 28.11
CA ASN A 75 -14.90 18.32 28.91
C ASN A 75 -15.16 17.01 28.17
N GLU A 76 -16.35 16.86 27.59
CA GLU A 76 -16.69 15.66 26.83
C GLU A 76 -15.88 15.57 25.54
N SER A 77 -15.65 16.70 24.86
CA SER A 77 -14.77 16.75 23.69
C SER A 77 -13.35 16.28 24.01
N ASN A 78 -12.73 16.78 25.07
CA ASN A 78 -11.39 16.35 25.49
C ASN A 78 -11.34 14.87 25.89
N ARG A 79 -12.41 14.35 26.51
CA ARG A 79 -12.52 12.92 26.85
C ARG A 79 -12.55 12.05 25.60
N LEU A 80 -13.34 12.43 24.60
CA LEU A 80 -13.46 11.73 23.32
C LEU A 80 -12.17 11.79 22.50
N LEU A 81 -11.46 12.93 22.50
CA LEU A 81 -10.13 13.06 21.90
C LEU A 81 -9.10 12.15 22.60
N GLY A 82 -9.12 12.08 23.93
CA GLY A 82 -8.28 11.17 24.71
C GLY A 82 -8.54 9.69 24.40
N GLU A 83 -9.82 9.31 24.25
CA GLU A 83 -10.19 7.96 23.80
C GLU A 83 -9.67 7.66 22.39
N ALA A 84 -9.85 8.58 21.44
CA ALA A 84 -9.36 8.42 20.07
C ALA A 84 -7.82 8.27 20.03
N ARG A 85 -7.10 9.06 20.84
CA ARG A 85 -5.65 8.97 20.97
C ARG A 85 -5.19 7.60 21.51
N SER A 86 -5.85 7.09 22.54
CA SER A 86 -5.58 5.76 23.09
C SER A 86 -5.87 4.65 22.06
N LEU A 87 -6.95 4.77 21.29
CA LEU A 87 -7.24 3.84 20.19
C LEU A 87 -6.14 3.88 19.13
N ILE A 88 -5.68 5.06 18.72
CA ILE A 88 -4.59 5.22 17.75
C ILE A 88 -3.30 4.58 18.26
N GLU A 89 -2.95 4.76 19.54
CA GLU A 89 -1.73 4.19 20.11
C GLU A 89 -1.80 2.66 20.22
N ASN A 90 -2.92 2.12 20.69
CA ASN A 90 -3.16 0.68 20.73
C ASN A 90 -3.18 0.07 19.32
N MET A 91 -3.85 0.73 18.37
CA MET A 91 -3.86 0.28 16.98
C MET A 91 -2.49 0.41 16.33
N GLY A 92 -1.66 1.39 16.68
CA GLY A 92 -0.29 1.52 16.19
C GLY A 92 0.57 0.30 16.48
N THR A 93 0.45 -0.28 17.68
CA THR A 93 1.18 -1.52 18.03
C THR A 93 0.71 -2.75 17.24
N ILE A 94 -0.58 -2.80 16.90
CA ILE A 94 -1.17 -3.86 16.08
C ILE A 94 -0.90 -3.61 14.58
N ALA A 95 -0.79 -2.34 14.19
CA ALA A 95 -0.61 -1.86 12.82
C ALA A 95 0.63 -2.45 12.17
N ASP A 96 1.74 -2.47 12.89
CA ASP A 96 3.00 -2.95 12.34
C ASP A 96 2.88 -4.43 11.95
N ASN A 97 2.27 -5.26 12.79
CA ASN A 97 2.11 -6.68 12.50
C ASN A 97 1.16 -6.96 11.32
N VAL A 98 0.03 -6.23 11.27
CA VAL A 98 -0.93 -6.35 10.16
C VAL A 98 -0.32 -5.83 8.86
N TYR A 99 0.40 -4.71 8.92
CA TYR A 99 1.09 -4.12 7.78
C TYR A 99 2.16 -5.06 7.20
N PHE A 100 3.02 -5.62 8.06
CA PHE A 100 4.02 -6.61 7.64
C PHE A 100 3.35 -7.83 7.00
N THR A 101 2.30 -8.35 7.60
CA THR A 101 1.57 -9.53 7.06
C THR A 101 0.98 -9.22 5.68
N ASN A 102 0.35 -8.06 5.51
CA ASN A 102 -0.23 -7.63 4.24
C ASN A 102 0.84 -7.40 3.16
N ILE A 103 1.97 -6.82 3.52
CA ILE A 103 3.10 -6.67 2.58
C ILE A 103 3.66 -8.02 2.17
N VAL A 104 3.88 -8.92 3.12
CA VAL A 104 4.39 -10.27 2.85
C VAL A 104 3.43 -11.02 1.93
N LEU A 105 2.12 -10.97 2.18
CA LEU A 105 1.11 -11.59 1.30
C LEU A 105 1.12 -11.00 -0.11
N LYS A 106 1.21 -9.68 -0.24
CA LYS A 106 1.34 -9.00 -1.54
C LYS A 106 2.62 -9.42 -2.26
N ALA A 107 3.75 -9.46 -1.55
CA ALA A 107 5.04 -9.87 -2.11
C ALA A 107 5.01 -11.33 -2.59
N ILE A 108 4.42 -12.24 -1.81
CA ILE A 108 4.23 -13.64 -2.20
C ILE A 108 3.36 -13.73 -3.45
N THR A 109 2.24 -12.99 -3.49
CA THR A 109 1.31 -13.02 -4.63
C THR A 109 1.98 -12.56 -5.92
N VAL A 110 2.72 -11.45 -5.87
CA VAL A 110 3.51 -10.94 -7.01
C VAL A 110 4.62 -11.93 -7.39
N GLY A 111 5.29 -12.52 -6.40
CA GLY A 111 6.32 -13.55 -6.63
C GLY A 111 5.75 -14.77 -7.36
N VAL A 112 4.60 -15.29 -6.91
CA VAL A 112 3.93 -16.42 -7.56
C VAL A 112 3.56 -16.06 -9.00
N LEU A 113 2.92 -14.91 -9.23
CA LEU A 113 2.57 -14.44 -10.58
C LEU A 113 3.78 -14.35 -11.51
N ALA A 114 4.92 -13.83 -11.01
CA ALA A 114 6.15 -13.74 -11.77
C ALA A 114 6.77 -15.11 -12.11
N THR A 115 6.54 -16.13 -11.26
CA THR A 115 7.05 -17.49 -11.53
C THR A 115 6.22 -18.25 -12.58
N ILE A 116 4.96 -17.89 -12.81
CA ILE A 116 4.08 -18.57 -13.79
C ILE A 116 4.71 -18.63 -15.19
N PRO A 117 5.13 -17.52 -15.84
CA PRO A 117 5.69 -17.59 -17.19
C PRO A 117 6.98 -18.42 -17.25
N VAL A 118 7.81 -18.38 -16.20
CA VAL A 118 9.04 -19.19 -16.11
C VAL A 118 8.70 -20.68 -16.01
N LEU A 119 7.74 -21.04 -15.14
CA LEU A 119 7.28 -22.42 -15.01
C LEU A 119 6.70 -22.92 -16.33
N VAL A 120 5.84 -22.13 -16.97
CA VAL A 120 5.22 -22.48 -18.25
C VAL A 120 6.30 -22.73 -19.31
N TYR A 121 7.29 -21.84 -19.44
CA TYR A 121 8.36 -21.98 -20.43
C TYR A 121 9.19 -23.26 -20.23
N VAL A 122 9.46 -23.65 -18.98
CA VAL A 122 10.29 -24.83 -18.67
C VAL A 122 9.48 -26.13 -18.66
N LEU A 123 8.28 -26.13 -18.10
CA LEU A 123 7.49 -27.35 -17.86
C LEU A 123 6.74 -27.80 -19.11
N LEU A 124 6.21 -26.86 -19.89
CA LEU A 124 5.34 -27.16 -21.04
C LEU A 124 6.04 -27.97 -22.15
N PRO A 125 7.31 -27.70 -22.54
CA PRO A 125 8.03 -28.53 -23.51
C PRO A 125 8.19 -29.98 -23.06
N ARG A 126 8.50 -30.19 -21.77
CA ARG A 126 8.68 -31.53 -21.20
C ARG A 126 7.35 -32.27 -21.09
N LEU A 127 6.30 -31.58 -20.65
CA LEU A 127 4.95 -32.14 -20.52
C LEU A 127 4.40 -32.53 -21.91
N TYR A 128 4.63 -31.70 -22.92
CA TYR A 128 4.26 -31.96 -24.31
C TYR A 128 4.92 -33.24 -24.82
N LEU A 129 6.25 -33.37 -24.67
CA LEU A 129 6.98 -34.55 -25.12
C LEU A 129 6.50 -35.83 -24.41
N TYR A 130 6.25 -35.74 -23.10
CA TYR A 130 5.73 -36.86 -22.33
C TYR A 130 4.35 -37.31 -22.81
N LEU A 131 3.42 -36.36 -23.01
CA LEU A 131 2.08 -36.62 -23.52
C LEU A 131 2.09 -37.17 -24.95
N TRP A 132 2.97 -36.64 -25.80
CA TRP A 132 3.16 -37.11 -27.17
C TRP A 132 3.65 -38.56 -27.21
N TYR A 133 4.69 -38.88 -26.43
CA TYR A 133 5.24 -40.23 -26.34
C TYR A 133 4.22 -41.23 -25.77
N LYS A 134 3.49 -40.82 -24.72
CA LYS A 134 2.43 -41.65 -24.13
C LYS A 134 1.28 -41.92 -25.11
N SER A 135 0.89 -40.92 -25.90
CA SER A 135 -0.15 -41.07 -26.92
C SER A 135 0.28 -42.00 -28.07
N ARG A 136 1.53 -41.91 -28.53
CA ARG A 136 2.06 -42.73 -29.63
C ARG A 136 2.21 -44.21 -29.28
N LYS A 137 2.40 -44.58 -28.01
CA LYS A 137 2.48 -46.00 -27.59
C LYS A 137 1.23 -46.83 -27.85
N LYS A 138 0.05 -46.20 -28.04
CA LYS A 138 -1.21 -46.91 -28.34
C LYS A 138 -1.45 -47.16 -29.83
N TRP A 139 -0.60 -46.64 -30.71
CA TRP A 139 -0.74 -46.82 -32.15
C TRP A 139 0.07 -48.05 -32.60
N ILE A 140 -0.33 -49.24 -32.14
CA ILE A 140 0.10 -50.49 -32.76
C ILE A 140 -0.73 -50.63 -34.04
N VAL A 141 -0.09 -50.41 -35.18
CA VAL A 141 -0.69 -50.70 -36.48
C VAL A 141 -0.79 -52.22 -36.59
N SER A 142 -1.99 -52.75 -36.37
CA SER A 142 -2.34 -54.11 -36.73
C SER A 142 -2.10 -54.28 -38.23
N ARG A 143 -0.99 -54.93 -38.60
CA ARG A 143 -0.82 -55.41 -39.97
C ARG A 143 -1.63 -56.69 -40.10
N TRP A 144 -2.55 -56.66 -41.06
CA TRP A 144 -3.32 -57.80 -41.55
C TRP A 144 -2.41 -58.91 -42.04
#